data_AF-A0A229W130-F1
#
_entry.id   AF-A0A229W130-F1
#
_cell.length_a   1.000
_cell.length_b   1.000
_cell.length_c   1.000
_cell.angle_alpha   90.00
_cell.angle_beta   90.00
_cell.angle_gamma   90.00
#
_symmetry.space_group_name_H-M   'P 1'
#
loop_
_entity.id
_entity.type
_entity.pdbx_description
1 polymer ?
#
loop_
_entity_poly.entity_id
_entity_poly.type
_entity_poly.pdbx_seq_one_letter_code
_entity_poly.pdbx_strand_id
1 'polypeptide(L)'
;MTTLDQYTVSNTFGAIGRTGDTLSNVASGLDLSNGCPCPTVLRESQNLIISLCASQSNAIKGMEDVLSQAKALVWDGTAGEAFHTDVDGAIVIAQAAGNGATTTARFIESPEALL
;
A
#
# COMPACT_ATOMS: atom_id res chain seq x y z
N MET A 1 20.72 5.28 20.48
CA MET A 1 19.97 4.68 19.36
C MET A 1 18.69 4.16 19.96
N THR A 2 17.64 4.98 19.85
CA THR A 2 16.46 4.99 20.72
C THR A 2 15.40 4.02 20.22
N THR A 3 14.75 3.37 21.17
CA THR A 3 13.67 2.37 21.09
C THR A 3 12.44 2.73 20.23
N LEU A 4 12.41 3.91 19.61
CA LEU A 4 11.32 4.39 18.75
C LEU A 4 11.33 3.73 17.36
N ASP A 5 12.53 3.47 16.81
CA ASP A 5 12.68 2.85 15.48
C ASP A 5 12.14 1.41 15.43
N GLN A 6 12.15 0.69 16.56
CA GLN A 6 11.65 -0.68 16.63
C GLN A 6 10.12 -0.78 16.56
N TYR A 7 9.39 0.23 17.05
CA TYR A 7 7.93 0.20 17.04
C TYR A 7 7.34 0.49 15.66
N THR A 8 7.98 1.37 14.89
CA THR A 8 7.50 1.72 13.53
C THR A 8 7.68 0.56 12.57
N VAL A 9 8.84 -0.12 12.60
CA VAL A 9 9.12 -1.27 11.71
C VAL A 9 8.22 -2.47 12.03
N SER A 10 7.88 -2.69 13.30
CA SER A 10 7.07 -3.85 13.73
C SER A 10 5.61 -3.75 13.29
N ASN A 11 5.03 -2.54 13.23
CA ASN A 11 3.65 -2.35 12.79
C ASN A 11 3.50 -2.42 11.26
N THR A 12 4.50 -1.96 10.50
CA THR A 12 4.49 -2.09 9.04
C THR A 12 4.59 -3.55 8.60
N PHE A 13 5.42 -4.36 9.28
CA PHE A 13 5.51 -5.80 9.01
C PHE A 13 4.22 -6.56 9.34
N GLY A 14 3.52 -6.19 10.43
CA GLY A 14 2.23 -6.80 10.79
C GLY A 14 1.11 -6.54 9.76
N ALA A 15 1.10 -5.35 9.15
CA ALA A 15 0.17 -5.01 8.08
C ALA A 15 0.48 -5.75 6.76
N ILE A 16 1.78 -5.93 6.45
CA ILE A 16 2.24 -6.72 5.29
C ILE A 16 2.01 -8.23 5.51
N GLY A 17 2.09 -8.72 6.75
CA GLY A 17 1.78 -10.11 7.07
C GLY A 17 0.33 -10.49 6.79
N ARG A 18 -0.63 -9.61 7.10
CA ARG A 18 -2.06 -9.86 6.80
C ARG A 18 -2.40 -9.84 5.31
N THR A 19 -1.68 -9.05 4.49
CA THR A 19 -1.84 -9.11 3.03
C THR A 19 -1.26 -10.42 2.46
N GLY A 20 -0.23 -11.00 3.08
CA GLY A 20 0.29 -12.33 2.74
C GLY A 20 -0.75 -13.45 2.86
N ASP A 21 -1.55 -13.43 3.93
CA ASP A 21 -2.62 -14.43 4.16
C ASP A 21 -3.76 -14.33 3.13
N THR A 22 -4.02 -13.12 2.60
CA THR A 22 -5.01 -12.93 1.53
C THR A 22 -4.49 -13.45 0.18
N LEU A 23 -3.19 -13.29 -0.09
CA LEU A 23 -2.55 -13.78 -1.31
C LEU A 23 -2.47 -15.32 -1.36
N SER A 24 -2.21 -15.97 -0.22
CA SER A 24 -2.11 -17.44 -0.15
C SER A 24 -3.43 -18.15 -0.48
N ASN A 25 -4.57 -17.57 -0.10
CA ASN A 25 -5.88 -18.15 -0.38
C ASN A 25 -6.32 -18.01 -1.83
N VAL A 26 -5.86 -16.96 -2.53
CA VAL A 26 -6.18 -16.75 -3.94
C VAL A 26 -5.30 -17.62 -4.85
N ALA A 27 -4.01 -17.77 -4.54
CA ALA A 27 -3.10 -18.59 -5.34
C ALA A 27 -3.50 -20.08 -5.38
N SER A 28 -4.29 -20.54 -4.41
CA SER A 28 -4.76 -21.92 -4.29
C SER A 28 -5.84 -22.32 -5.32
N GLY A 29 -6.31 -21.40 -6.17
CA GLY A 29 -7.32 -21.65 -7.21
C GLY A 29 -6.77 -21.94 -8.61
N LEU A 30 -5.46 -21.85 -8.82
CA LEU A 30 -4.84 -22.03 -10.14
C LEU A 30 -4.68 -23.53 -10.46
N ASP A 31 -5.67 -24.12 -11.12
CA ASP A 31 -5.58 -25.47 -11.70
C ASP A 31 -4.62 -25.47 -12.90
N LEU A 32 -3.33 -25.65 -12.63
CA LEU A 32 -2.25 -25.70 -13.62
C LEU A 32 -2.16 -27.06 -14.36
N SER A 33 -3.07 -28.01 -14.08
CA SER A 33 -2.97 -29.38 -14.58
C SER A 33 -3.40 -29.57 -16.04
N ASN A 34 -4.11 -28.60 -16.63
CA ASN A 34 -4.61 -28.64 -18.00
C ASN A 34 -4.05 -27.47 -18.82
N GLY A 35 -2.85 -27.64 -19.41
CA GLY A 35 -2.29 -26.78 -20.46
C GLY A 35 -2.44 -25.27 -20.24
N CYS A 36 -1.40 -24.63 -19.69
CA CYS A 36 -1.36 -23.21 -19.27
C CYS A 36 -2.41 -22.33 -19.98
N PRO A 37 -3.57 -22.03 -19.34
CA PRO A 37 -4.57 -21.14 -19.90
C PRO A 37 -4.07 -19.71 -19.72
N CYS A 38 -2.98 -19.36 -20.41
CA CYS A 38 -2.26 -18.10 -20.26
C CYS A 38 -3.18 -16.87 -20.26
N PRO A 39 -4.23 -16.79 -21.11
CA PRO A 39 -5.16 -15.66 -21.06
C PRO A 39 -5.99 -15.59 -19.78
N THR A 40 -6.40 -16.73 -19.22
CA THR A 40 -7.17 -16.80 -17.97
C THR A 40 -6.30 -16.44 -16.78
N VAL A 41 -5.10 -17.02 -16.68
CA VAL A 41 -4.13 -16.73 -15.61
C VAL A 41 -3.71 -15.25 -15.63
N LEU A 42 -3.50 -14.69 -16.83
CA LEU A 42 -3.19 -13.27 -16.99
C LEU A 42 -4.33 -12.39 -16.47
N ARG A 43 -5.57 -12.67 -16.86
CA ARG A 43 -6.74 -11.89 -16.45
C ARG A 43 -7.03 -11.99 -14.95
N GLU A 44 -6.87 -13.16 -14.36
CA GLU A 44 -6.95 -13.34 -12.90
C GLU A 44 -5.88 -12.54 -12.17
N SER A 45 -4.63 -12.59 -12.66
CA SER A 45 -3.52 -11.80 -12.11
C SER A 45 -3.78 -10.30 -12.18
N GLN A 46 -4.31 -9.81 -13.30
CA GLN A 46 -4.69 -8.40 -13.48
C GLN A 46 -5.76 -7.97 -12.45
N ASN A 47 -6.81 -8.78 -12.28
CA ASN A 47 -7.86 -8.50 -11.30
C ASN A 47 -7.32 -8.42 -9.86
N LEU A 48 -6.36 -9.29 -9.52
CA LEU A 48 -5.73 -9.29 -8.21
C LEU A 48 -4.89 -8.05 -7.96
N ILE A 49 -4.09 -7.65 -8.96
CA ILE A 49 -3.27 -6.45 -8.85
C ILE A 49 -4.17 -5.21 -8.72
N ILE A 50 -5.24 -5.10 -9.51
CA ILE A 50 -6.20 -4.00 -9.40
C ILE A 50 -6.83 -3.95 -8.00
N SER A 51 -7.27 -5.10 -7.48
CA SER A 51 -7.84 -5.21 -6.13
C SER A 51 -6.84 -4.79 -5.05
N LEU A 52 -5.57 -5.20 -5.17
CA LEU A 52 -4.50 -4.81 -4.27
C LEU A 52 -4.24 -3.29 -4.32
N CYS A 53 -4.15 -2.71 -5.52
CA CYS A 53 -3.97 -1.27 -5.69
C CYS A 53 -5.13 -0.47 -5.09
N ALA A 54 -6.38 -0.94 -5.24
CA ALA A 54 -7.55 -0.31 -4.65
C ALA A 54 -7.52 -0.39 -3.11
N SER A 55 -7.18 -1.56 -2.55
CA SER A 55 -7.03 -1.75 -1.11
C SER A 55 -5.94 -0.85 -0.52
N GLN A 56 -4.76 -0.80 -1.15
CA GLN A 56 -3.68 0.10 -0.74
C GLN A 56 -4.09 1.57 -0.83
N SER A 57 -4.73 1.99 -1.91
CA SER A 57 -5.18 3.38 -2.08
C SER A 57 -6.15 3.80 -0.98
N ASN A 58 -7.05 2.91 -0.57
CA ASN A 58 -7.96 3.18 0.55
C ASN A 58 -7.24 3.26 1.90
N ALA A 59 -6.29 2.35 2.16
CA ALA A 59 -5.48 2.39 3.39
C ALA A 59 -4.64 3.67 3.47
N ILE A 60 -4.08 4.12 2.35
CA ILE A 60 -3.28 5.33 2.25
C ILE A 60 -4.11 6.58 2.50
N LYS A 61 -5.33 6.66 1.95
CA LYS A 61 -6.27 7.76 2.29
C LYS A 61 -6.55 7.83 3.78
N GLY A 62 -6.82 6.69 4.42
CA GLY A 62 -7.02 6.65 5.87
C GLY A 62 -5.78 7.12 6.66
N MET A 63 -4.58 6.80 6.16
CA MET A 63 -3.32 7.28 6.76
C MET A 63 -3.12 8.79 6.56
N GLU A 64 -3.41 9.32 5.37
CA GLU A 64 -3.37 10.76 5.08
C GLU A 64 -4.33 11.54 5.97
N ASP A 65 -5.53 11.02 6.21
CA ASP A 65 -6.52 11.64 7.10
C ASP A 65 -6.01 11.70 8.55
N VAL A 66 -5.40 10.63 9.04
CA VAL A 66 -4.82 10.57 10.40
C VAL A 66 -3.63 11.51 10.53
N LEU A 67 -2.74 11.54 9.54
CA LEU A 67 -1.58 12.44 9.53
C LEU A 67 -2.00 13.91 9.43
N SER A 68 -3.05 14.22 8.66
CA SER A 68 -3.60 15.57 8.56
C SER A 68 -4.19 16.03 9.90
N GLN A 69 -4.88 15.13 10.62
CA GLN A 69 -5.36 15.40 11.98
C GLN A 69 -4.19 15.60 12.96
N ALA A 70 -3.14 14.78 12.88
CA ALA A 70 -1.95 14.91 13.71
C ALA A 70 -1.24 16.25 13.46
N LYS A 71 -1.12 16.68 12.19
CA LYS A 71 -0.54 17.97 11.81
C LYS A 71 -1.29 19.15 12.40
N ALA A 72 -2.60 19.05 12.60
CA ALA A 72 -3.43 20.11 13.13
C ALA A 72 -3.30 20.31 14.66
N LEU A 73 -2.61 19.42 15.37
CA LEU A 73 -2.37 19.56 16.80
C LEU A 73 -1.44 20.75 17.08
N VAL A 74 -1.83 21.62 18.02
CA VAL A 74 -0.97 22.73 18.43
C VAL A 74 0.05 22.21 19.44
N TRP A 75 1.31 22.21 19.03
CA TRP A 75 2.43 21.90 19.91
C TRP A 75 3.54 22.94 19.71
N ASP A 76 3.71 23.80 20.71
CA ASP A 76 4.71 24.86 20.67
C ASP A 76 6.10 24.39 21.09
N GLY A 77 7.12 25.05 20.53
CA GLY A 77 8.53 24.83 20.84
C GLY A 77 9.21 23.85 19.88
N THR A 78 10.51 23.67 20.09
CA THR A 78 11.40 22.90 19.20
C THR A 78 10.96 21.45 18.96
N ALA A 79 10.34 20.82 19.97
CA ALA A 79 9.78 19.47 19.83
C ALA A 79 8.54 19.44 18.91
N GLY A 80 7.69 20.46 18.98
CA GLY A 80 6.53 20.60 18.11
C GLY A 80 6.92 20.89 16.66
N GLU A 81 7.92 21.75 16.45
CA GLU A 81 8.49 22.01 15.11
C GLU A 81 9.06 20.72 14.47
N ALA A 82 9.79 19.92 15.24
CA ALA A 82 10.31 18.63 14.79
C ALA A 82 9.16 17.65 14.47
N PHE A 83 8.16 17.56 15.34
CA PHE A 83 6.97 16.74 15.11
C PHE A 83 6.24 17.13 13.81
N HIS A 84 6.00 18.42 13.58
CA HIS A 84 5.33 18.89 12.37
C HIS A 84 6.15 18.60 11.11
N THR A 85 7.47 18.73 11.18
CA THR A 85 8.39 18.36 10.09
C THR A 85 8.29 16.87 9.77
N ASP A 86 8.28 16.00 10.78
CA ASP A 86 8.15 14.55 10.61
C ASP A 86 6.79 14.16 10.03
N VAL A 87 5.71 14.78 10.51
CA VAL A 87 4.35 14.55 9.99
C VAL A 87 4.25 14.99 8.52
N ASP A 88 4.85 16.12 8.15
CA ASP A 88 4.88 16.58 6.76
C ASP A 88 5.65 15.61 5.85
N GLY A 89 6.80 15.10 6.32
CA GLY A 89 7.53 14.04 5.63
C GLY A 89 6.69 12.77 5.44
N ALA A 90 5.98 12.35 6.48
CA ALA A 90 5.10 11.17 6.42
C ALA A 90 3.94 11.35 5.42
N ILE A 91 3.34 12.54 5.36
CA ILE A 91 2.27 12.86 4.39
C ILE A 91 2.79 12.73 2.95
N VAL A 92 3.98 13.26 2.65
CA VAL A 92 4.59 13.16 1.31
C VAL A 92 4.82 11.70 0.92
N ILE A 93 5.31 10.87 1.85
CA ILE A 93 5.53 9.44 1.62
C ILE A 93 4.20 8.71 1.37
N ALA A 94 3.17 9.01 2.16
CA ALA A 94 1.83 8.44 1.98
C ALA A 94 1.27 8.76 0.59
N GLN A 95 1.34 10.03 0.18
CA GLN A 95 0.88 10.48 -1.14
C GLN A 95 1.65 9.81 -2.28
N ALA A 96 2.98 9.69 -2.15
CA ALA A 96 3.80 9.00 -3.14
C ALA A 96 3.38 7.52 -3.30
N ALA A 97 3.12 6.83 -2.19
CA ALA A 97 2.62 5.46 -2.22
C ALA A 97 1.24 5.36 -2.89
N GLY A 98 0.32 6.30 -2.62
CA GLY A 98 -1.03 6.31 -3.19
C GLY A 98 -1.01 6.55 -4.70
N ASN A 99 -0.13 7.45 -5.14
CA ASN A 99 0.14 7.71 -6.56
C ASN A 99 0.74 6.48 -7.25
N GLY A 100 1.66 5.77 -6.58
CA GLY A 100 2.23 4.53 -7.08
C GLY A 100 1.19 3.42 -7.30
N ALA A 101 0.31 3.22 -6.33
CA ALA A 101 -0.80 2.26 -6.43
C ALA A 101 -1.75 2.62 -7.59
N THR A 102 -2.11 3.90 -7.72
CA THR A 102 -2.96 4.39 -8.81
C THR A 102 -2.31 4.21 -10.18
N THR A 103 -1.02 4.51 -10.29
CA THR A 103 -0.25 4.37 -11.54
C THR A 103 -0.15 2.91 -11.96
N THR A 104 0.10 2.02 -10.99
CA THR A 104 0.16 0.57 -11.23
C THR A 104 -1.19 0.04 -11.72
N ALA A 105 -2.30 0.42 -11.09
CA ALA A 105 -3.64 0.04 -11.54
C ALA A 105 -3.90 0.47 -12.99
N ARG A 106 -3.58 1.74 -13.33
CA ARG A 106 -3.75 2.26 -14.70
C ARG A 106 -2.90 1.51 -15.72
N PHE A 107 -1.67 1.16 -15.38
CA PHE A 107 -0.82 0.35 -16.25
C PHE A 107 -1.43 -1.03 -16.51
N ILE A 108 -1.92 -1.70 -15.47
CA ILE A 108 -2.54 -3.02 -15.59
C ILE A 108 -3.82 -3.00 -16.43
N GLU A 109 -4.57 -1.90 -16.38
CA GLU A 109 -5.76 -1.66 -17.21
C GLU A 109 -5.43 -1.23 -18.66
N SER A 110 -4.16 -0.91 -18.95
CA SER A 110 -3.75 -0.43 -20.27
C SER A 110 -3.60 -1.56 -21.29
N PRO A 111 -3.70 -1.26 -22.60
CA PRO A 111 -3.37 -2.23 -23.65
C PRO A 111 -1.92 -2.71 -23.59
N GLU A 112 -0.99 -1.93 -23.03
CA GLU A 112 0.43 -2.29 -22.91
C GLU A 112 0.66 -3.47 -21.96
N ALA A 113 -0.22 -3.70 -20.99
CA ALA A 113 -0.13 -4.82 -20.07
C ALA A 113 -0.60 -6.17 -20.69
N LEU A 114 -1.08 -6.16 -21.94
CA LEU A 114 -1.53 -7.34 -22.67
C LEU A 114 -0.56 -7.76 -23.80
N LEU A 115 0.52 -6.98 -24.02
CA LEU A 115 1.58 -7.23 -25.01
C LEU A 115 2.69 -8.10 -24.42
#